data_AF-A0A1U6HN43-F1
#
_entry.id   AF-A0A1U6HN43-F1
#
_cell.length_a   1.000
_cell.length_b   1.000
_cell.length_c   1.000
_cell.angle_alpha   90.00
_cell.angle_beta   90.00
_cell.angle_gamma   90.00
#
_symmetry.space_group_name_H-M   'P 1'
#
loop_
_entity.id
_entity.type
_entity.pdbx_description
1 polymer ?
#
loop_
_entity_poly.entity_id
_entity_poly.type
_entity_poly.pdbx_seq_one_letter_code
_entity_poly.pdbx_strand_id
1 'polypeptide(L)'
;MQLLIIACWMSRHHNGKLRQKGLRHILRSDLDVPWTIPFVIQLCGEYVIEIGSDVLTFVTNSLPTRPNLRRDYAQFVHDNPEFMSITRQRAESYWLAYHRHQLPKKQYPQFQAVEAVTALAAEPLLV
;
A
#
# COMPACT_ATOMS: atom_id res chain seq x y z
N MET A 1 -8.46 -17.91 4.34
CA MET A 1 -7.01 -18.13 4.10
C MET A 1 -6.68 -18.36 2.62
N GLN A 2 -7.18 -19.42 1.96
CA GLN A 2 -6.79 -19.78 0.58
C GLN A 2 -7.01 -18.64 -0.45
N LEU A 3 -8.14 -17.93 -0.37
CA LEU A 3 -8.43 -16.80 -1.27
C LEU A 3 -7.45 -15.64 -1.11
N LEU A 4 -6.89 -15.42 0.09
CA LEU A 4 -5.91 -14.36 0.32
C LEU A 4 -4.55 -14.69 -0.32
N ILE A 5 -4.16 -15.97 -0.30
CA ILE A 5 -2.94 -16.42 -0.98
C ILE A 5 -3.07 -16.17 -2.48
N ILE A 6 -4.21 -16.54 -3.08
CA ILE A 6 -4.50 -16.28 -4.49
C ILE A 6 -4.53 -14.78 -4.76
N ALA A 7 -5.15 -13.98 -3.90
CA ALA A 7 -5.21 -12.53 -4.06
C ALA A 7 -3.82 -11.88 -4.05
N CYS A 8 -2.92 -12.34 -3.16
CA CYS A 8 -1.52 -11.91 -3.11
C CYS A 8 -0.73 -12.37 -4.33
N TRP A 9 -0.99 -13.57 -4.85
CA TRP A 9 -0.40 -14.01 -6.12
C TRP A 9 -0.86 -13.12 -7.28
N MET A 10 -2.17 -12.87 -7.36
CA MET A 10 -2.77 -12.04 -8.43
C MET A 10 -2.36 -10.59 -8.35
N SER A 11 -1.99 -10.07 -7.17
CA SER A 11 -1.43 -8.71 -7.04
C SER A 11 -0.08 -8.56 -7.74
N ARG A 12 0.56 -9.64 -8.20
CA ARG A 12 1.81 -9.63 -8.99
C ARG A 12 1.64 -9.93 -10.47
N HIS A 13 0.40 -9.98 -10.96
CA HIS A 13 0.11 -10.26 -12.36
C HIS A 13 0.60 -9.12 -13.30
N HIS A 14 1.02 -9.44 -14.53
CA HIS A 14 1.49 -8.41 -15.48
C HIS A 14 0.38 -7.37 -15.82
N ASN A 15 -0.86 -7.84 -15.96
CA ASN A 15 -2.04 -7.00 -16.17
C ASN A 15 -2.42 -6.19 -14.91
N GLY A 16 -2.34 -4.86 -14.99
CA GLY A 16 -2.67 -3.94 -13.89
C GLY A 16 -4.10 -4.06 -13.37
N LYS A 17 -5.08 -4.39 -14.21
CA LYS A 17 -6.48 -4.61 -13.78
C LYS A 17 -6.60 -5.82 -12.86
N LEU A 18 -5.85 -6.89 -13.16
CA LEU A 18 -5.83 -8.10 -12.34
C LEU A 18 -5.05 -7.88 -11.04
N ARG A 19 -3.97 -7.08 -11.06
CA ARG A 19 -3.30 -6.65 -9.83
C ARG A 19 -4.23 -5.90 -8.89
N GLN A 20 -4.94 -4.90 -9.41
CA GLN A 20 -5.90 -4.12 -8.62
C GLN A 20 -7.04 -4.99 -8.10
N LYS A 21 -7.52 -5.96 -8.88
CA LYS A 21 -8.53 -6.93 -8.41
C LYS A 21 -7.98 -7.76 -7.24
N GLY A 22 -6.75 -8.27 -7.34
CA GLY A 22 -6.06 -8.97 -6.26
C GLY A 22 -5.96 -8.10 -5.00
N LEU A 23 -5.46 -6.87 -5.15
CA LEU A 23 -5.40 -5.88 -4.07
C LEU A 23 -6.75 -5.70 -3.37
N ARG A 24 -7.82 -5.43 -4.13
CA ARG A 24 -9.16 -5.21 -3.55
C ARG A 24 -9.67 -6.41 -2.75
N HIS A 25 -9.30 -7.64 -3.13
CA HIS A 25 -9.61 -8.82 -2.33
C HIS A 25 -8.81 -8.87 -1.03
N ILE A 26 -7.54 -8.43 -1.03
CA ILE A 26 -6.73 -8.31 0.20
C ILE A 26 -7.35 -7.26 1.13
N LEU A 27 -7.61 -6.04 0.63
CA LEU A 27 -8.07 -4.91 1.43
C LEU A 27 -9.46 -5.12 2.06
N ARG A 28 -10.33 -5.89 1.39
CA ARG A 28 -11.69 -6.19 1.86
C ARG A 28 -11.78 -7.42 2.76
N SER A 29 -10.67 -8.12 3.01
CA SER A 29 -10.73 -9.29 3.88
C SER A 29 -10.92 -8.88 5.32
N ASP A 30 -11.88 -9.51 6.00
CA ASP A 30 -12.11 -9.33 7.45
C ASP A 30 -11.04 -10.01 8.32
N LEU A 31 -10.11 -10.74 7.72
CA LEU A 31 -9.00 -11.37 8.43
C LEU A 31 -7.85 -10.38 8.54
N ASP A 32 -7.37 -10.15 9.76
CA ASP A 32 -6.11 -9.44 10.00
C ASP A 32 -4.94 -10.41 9.75
N VAL A 33 -4.34 -10.32 8.57
CA VAL A 33 -3.27 -11.22 8.10
C VAL A 33 -2.00 -10.43 7.75
N PRO A 34 -1.07 -10.24 8.70
CA PRO A 34 0.10 -9.35 8.54
C PRO A 34 1.00 -9.69 7.35
N TRP A 35 1.12 -10.97 7.01
CA TRP A 35 1.94 -11.43 5.89
C TRP A 35 1.47 -10.88 4.51
N THR A 36 0.27 -10.30 4.43
CA THR A 36 -0.23 -9.65 3.20
C THR A 36 0.28 -8.22 2.99
N ILE A 37 0.78 -7.56 4.04
CA ILE A 37 1.24 -6.16 4.02
C ILE A 37 2.24 -5.87 2.89
N PRO A 38 3.31 -6.65 2.66
CA PRO A 38 4.25 -6.36 1.58
C PRO A 38 3.59 -6.38 0.20
N PHE A 39 2.53 -7.19 0.00
CA PHE A 39 1.79 -7.24 -1.27
C PHE A 39 0.93 -6.00 -1.51
N VAL A 40 0.56 -5.27 -0.46
CA VAL A 40 -0.17 -4.01 -0.54
C VAL A 40 0.80 -2.84 -0.77
N ILE A 41 1.85 -2.74 0.05
CA ILE A 41 2.77 -1.59 -0.03
C ILE A 41 3.60 -1.62 -1.31
N GLN A 42 4.06 -2.79 -1.76
CA GLN A 42 4.86 -2.92 -2.98
C GLN A 42 4.17 -2.33 -4.22
N LEU A 43 2.84 -2.43 -4.28
CA LEU A 43 2.02 -1.91 -5.36
C LEU A 43 2.02 -0.38 -5.44
N CYS A 44 2.27 0.34 -4.34
CA CYS A 44 2.47 1.79 -4.36
C CYS A 44 3.74 2.20 -5.10
N GLY A 45 4.70 1.30 -5.26
CA GLY A 45 5.89 1.52 -6.08
C GLY A 45 5.70 1.17 -7.56
N GLU A 46 4.46 1.04 -8.05
CA GLU A 46 4.14 0.62 -9.42
C GLU A 46 3.27 1.66 -10.16
N TYR A 47 3.25 1.59 -11.49
CA TYR A 47 2.72 2.66 -12.36
C TYR A 47 1.20 2.82 -12.43
N VAL A 48 0.42 1.93 -11.81
CA VAL A 48 -1.05 1.97 -11.89
C VAL A 48 -1.60 2.93 -10.84
N ILE A 49 -2.03 4.12 -11.24
CA ILE A 49 -2.45 5.19 -10.33
C ILE A 49 -3.67 4.83 -9.46
N GLU A 50 -4.63 4.08 -10.02
CA GLU A 50 -5.85 3.68 -9.31
C GLU A 50 -5.56 2.74 -8.13
N ILE A 51 -4.48 1.97 -8.22
CA ILE A 51 -3.99 1.14 -7.12
C ILE A 51 -3.51 2.03 -5.96
N GLY A 52 -2.78 3.11 -6.25
CA GLY A 52 -2.39 4.09 -5.24
C GLY A 52 -3.59 4.68 -4.51
N SER A 53 -4.66 5.02 -5.25
CA SER A 53 -5.91 5.53 -4.68
C SER A 53 -6.64 4.51 -3.80
N ASP A 54 -6.69 3.24 -4.22
CA ASP A 54 -7.29 2.16 -3.44
C ASP A 54 -6.52 1.96 -2.11
N VAL A 55 -5.18 1.96 -2.15
CA VAL A 55 -4.35 1.84 -0.93
C VAL A 55 -4.51 3.06 -0.03
N LEU A 56 -4.44 4.28 -0.58
CA LEU A 56 -4.64 5.51 0.19
C LEU A 56 -5.98 5.47 0.94
N THR A 57 -7.07 5.16 0.22
CA THR A 57 -8.41 5.07 0.80
C THR A 57 -8.47 4.04 1.92
N PHE A 58 -7.85 2.87 1.72
CA PHE A 58 -7.79 1.85 2.77
C PHE A 58 -7.06 2.36 4.00
N VAL A 59 -5.86 2.94 3.84
CA VAL A 59 -5.02 3.39 4.97
C VAL A 59 -5.70 4.52 5.74
N THR A 60 -6.40 5.44 5.06
CA THR A 60 -7.04 6.58 5.71
C THR A 60 -8.42 6.28 6.28
N ASN A 61 -9.18 5.35 5.67
CA ASN A 61 -10.60 5.17 6.00
C ASN A 61 -10.92 3.81 6.63
N SER A 62 -10.24 2.73 6.20
CA SER A 62 -10.56 1.36 6.63
C SER A 62 -9.60 0.80 7.67
N LEU A 63 -8.30 1.06 7.52
CA LEU A 63 -7.28 0.59 8.46
C LEU A 63 -7.47 1.16 9.89
N PRO A 64 -7.92 2.42 10.10
CA PRO A 64 -8.15 2.94 11.45
C PRO A 64 -9.21 2.16 12.25
N THR A 65 -10.14 1.47 11.59
CA THR A 65 -11.15 0.65 12.28
C THR A 65 -10.65 -0.76 12.61
N ARG A 66 -9.39 -1.08 12.26
CA ARG A 66 -8.74 -2.40 12.45
C ARG A 66 -7.46 -2.25 13.28
N PRO A 67 -7.56 -2.11 14.62
CA PRO A 67 -6.43 -1.71 15.46
C PRO A 67 -5.27 -2.71 15.44
N ASN A 68 -5.53 -4.01 15.40
CA ASN A 68 -4.49 -5.03 15.31
C ASN A 68 -3.74 -4.94 13.98
N LEU A 69 -4.47 -4.94 12.86
CA LEU A 69 -3.85 -4.77 11.55
C LEU A 69 -3.11 -3.43 11.42
N ARG A 70 -3.64 -2.33 11.97
CA ARG A 70 -2.96 -1.03 12.00
C ARG A 70 -1.60 -1.14 12.70
N ARG A 71 -1.55 -1.82 13.86
CA ARG A 71 -0.31 -2.11 14.58
C ARG A 71 0.64 -2.94 13.73
N ASP A 72 0.15 -3.95 13.03
CA ASP A 72 0.97 -4.80 12.16
C ASP A 72 1.56 -4.00 10.97
N TYR A 73 0.80 -3.07 10.38
CA TYR A 73 1.32 -2.14 9.37
C TYR A 73 2.41 -1.22 9.95
N ALA A 74 2.19 -0.65 11.14
CA ALA A 74 3.18 0.20 11.81
C ALA A 74 4.48 -0.58 12.08
N GLN A 75 4.37 -1.80 12.60
CA GLN A 75 5.51 -2.68 12.87
C GLN A 75 6.24 -3.04 11.57
N PHE A 76 5.51 -3.41 10.51
CA PHE A 76 6.11 -3.70 9.21
C PHE A 76 6.91 -2.52 8.66
N VAL A 77 6.38 -1.30 8.74
CA VAL A 77 7.08 -0.09 8.30
C VAL A 77 8.34 0.14 9.12
N HIS A 78 8.26 -0.01 10.44
CA HIS A 78 9.39 0.14 11.35
C HIS A 78 10.52 -0.86 11.02
N ASP A 79 10.15 -2.13 10.80
CA ASP A 79 11.10 -3.21 10.58
C ASP A 79 11.72 -3.21 9.17
N ASN A 80 11.10 -2.52 8.21
CA ASN A 80 11.48 -2.59 6.79
C ASN A 80 11.78 -1.21 6.16
N PRO A 81 12.70 -0.39 6.72
CA PRO A 81 12.95 0.97 6.24
C PRO A 81 13.50 1.02 4.80
N GLU A 82 14.31 0.04 4.39
CA GLU A 82 14.83 -0.03 3.02
C GLU A 82 13.73 -0.32 2.00
N PHE A 83 12.82 -1.24 2.32
CA PHE A 83 11.66 -1.56 1.50
C PHE A 83 10.76 -0.33 1.30
N MET A 84 10.52 0.44 2.37
CA MET A 84 9.77 1.69 2.31
C MET A 84 10.48 2.74 1.45
N SER A 85 11.81 2.88 1.60
CA SER A 85 12.62 3.81 0.81
C SER A 85 12.56 3.49 -0.69
N ILE A 86 12.77 2.23 -1.07
CA ILE A 86 12.69 1.77 -2.47
C ILE A 86 11.28 2.01 -3.03
N THR A 87 10.23 1.71 -2.26
CA THR A 87 8.85 1.90 -2.67
C THR A 87 8.56 3.38 -2.96
N ARG A 88 9.00 4.28 -2.07
CA ARG A 88 8.89 5.73 -2.25
C ARG A 88 9.63 6.22 -3.50
N GLN A 89 10.87 5.79 -3.70
CA GLN A 89 11.67 6.17 -4.87
C GLN A 89 11.02 5.72 -6.18
N ARG A 90 10.45 4.52 -6.22
CA ARG A 90 9.73 4.03 -7.40
C ARG A 90 8.44 4.82 -7.66
N ALA A 91 7.67 5.14 -6.61
CA ALA A 91 6.50 6.00 -6.74
C ALA A 91 6.89 7.37 -7.35
N GLU A 92 8.00 7.96 -6.89
CA GLU A 92 8.52 9.20 -7.45
C GLU A 92 8.98 9.06 -8.91
N SER A 93 9.66 7.97 -9.25
CA SER A 93 10.07 7.70 -10.64
C SER A 93 8.87 7.60 -11.58
N TYR A 94 7.79 6.93 -11.16
CA TYR A 94 6.57 6.80 -11.98
C TYR A 94 5.79 8.10 -12.08
N TRP A 95 5.68 8.85 -10.98
CA TRP A 95 5.14 10.21 -11.01
C TRP A 95 5.91 11.08 -12.00
N LEU A 96 7.25 11.07 -11.90
CA LEU A 96 8.11 11.85 -12.78
C LEU A 96 7.87 11.46 -14.23
N ALA A 97 7.87 10.17 -14.56
CA ALA A 97 7.73 9.68 -15.93
C ALA A 97 6.36 10.03 -16.55
N TYR A 98 5.26 9.87 -15.81
CA TYR A 98 3.91 9.84 -16.39
C TYR A 98 2.97 10.96 -15.92
N HIS A 99 3.21 11.58 -14.76
CA HIS A 99 2.22 12.46 -14.11
C HIS A 99 2.71 13.86 -13.74
N ARG A 100 4.02 14.15 -13.82
CA ARG A 100 4.61 15.42 -13.35
C ARG A 100 3.97 16.69 -13.92
N HIS A 101 3.44 16.63 -15.14
CA HIS A 101 2.82 17.77 -15.83
C HIS A 101 1.33 17.92 -15.56
N GLN A 102 0.69 16.90 -14.97
CA GLN A 102 -0.75 16.85 -14.74
C GLN A 102 -1.11 17.00 -13.26
N LEU A 103 -0.21 16.57 -12.37
CA LEU A 103 -0.48 16.45 -10.96
C LEU A 103 0.77 16.79 -10.13
N PRO A 104 0.70 17.70 -9.15
CA PRO A 104 1.76 17.91 -8.19
C PRO A 104 2.11 16.61 -7.44
N LYS A 105 3.39 16.37 -7.15
CA LYS A 105 3.84 15.14 -6.43
C LYS A 105 3.07 14.88 -5.14
N LYS A 106 2.77 15.94 -4.38
CA LYS A 106 2.02 15.85 -3.11
C LYS A 106 0.58 15.36 -3.26
N GLN A 107 0.01 15.43 -4.45
CA GLN A 107 -1.33 14.95 -4.77
C GLN A 107 -1.30 13.60 -5.51
N TYR A 108 -0.12 13.03 -5.76
CA TYR A 108 0.00 11.73 -6.41
C TYR A 108 -0.42 10.61 -5.44
N PRO A 109 -1.44 9.79 -5.77
CA PRO A 109 -2.02 8.83 -4.83
C PRO A 109 -1.01 7.85 -4.23
N GLN A 110 -0.07 7.33 -5.03
CA GLN A 110 0.97 6.44 -4.52
C GLN A 110 1.87 7.13 -3.50
N PHE A 111 2.24 8.39 -3.74
CA PHE A 111 3.08 9.14 -2.80
C PHE A 111 2.32 9.38 -1.49
N GLN A 112 1.06 9.81 -1.58
CA GLN A 112 0.20 9.98 -0.41
C GLN A 112 -0.02 8.68 0.37
N ALA A 113 -0.22 7.55 -0.32
CA ALA A 113 -0.37 6.24 0.29
C ALA A 113 0.90 5.82 1.06
N VAL A 114 2.08 5.99 0.45
CA VAL A 114 3.36 5.68 1.10
C VAL A 114 3.59 6.57 2.32
N GLU A 115 3.30 7.88 2.24
CA GLU A 115 3.41 8.76 3.41
C GLU A 115 2.43 8.37 4.52
N ALA A 116 1.18 8.07 4.18
CA ALA A 116 0.16 7.70 5.15
C ALA A 116 0.53 6.40 5.89
N VAL A 117 1.06 5.40 5.17
CA VAL A 117 1.55 4.16 5.78
C VAL A 117 2.79 4.43 6.63
N THR A 118 3.73 5.25 6.14
CA THR A 118 4.96 5.59 6.88
C THR A 118 4.65 6.28 8.20
N ALA A 119 3.63 7.15 8.22
CA ALA A 119 3.20 7.86 9.42
C ALA A 119 2.69 6.93 10.54
N LEU A 120 2.23 5.72 10.21
CA LEU A 120 1.78 4.74 11.21
C LEU A 120 2.90 4.33 12.17
N ALA A 121 4.15 4.29 11.70
CA ALA A 121 5.31 3.95 12.54
C ALA A 121 5.80 5.11 13.42
N ALA A 122 5.29 6.33 13.20
CA ALA A 122 5.61 7.49 14.02
C ALA A 122 4.69 7.62 15.25
N GLU A 123 3.59 6.86 15.29
CA GLU A 123 2.70 6.79 16.45
C GLU A 123 3.28 5.83 17.50
N PRO A 124 3.39 6.21 18.78
CA PRO A 124 3.85 5.30 19.81
C PRO A 124 2.92 4.09 19.87
N LEU A 125 3.48 2.89 19.72
CA LEU A 125 2.78 1.63 19.88
C LEU A 125 2.23 1.59 21.31
N LEU A 126 0.95 1.90 21.48
CA LEU A 126 0.30 1.73 22.78
C LEU A 126 0.27 0.23 23.09
N VAL A 127 1.11 -0.13 24.07
CA VAL A 127 1.21 -1.45 24.71
C VAL A 127 0.00 -1.68 25.58
#